data_AF-A0AAD6MDV0-F1
#
_entry.id   AF-A0AAD6MDV0-F1
#
_cell.length_a   1.000
_cell.length_b   1.000
_cell.length_c   1.000
_cell.angle_alpha   90.00
_cell.angle_beta   90.00
_cell.angle_gamma   90.00
#
_symmetry.space_group_name_H-M   'P 1'
#
loop_
_entity.id
_entity.type
_entity.pdbx_description
1 polymer ?
#
loop_
_entity_poly.entity_id
_entity_poly.type
_entity_poly.pdbx_seq_one_letter_code
_entity_poly.pdbx_strand_id
1 'polypeptide(L)'
;MELNDLNKVWEIEPLKMVGEEDAKKVLEKVAKQVQPIMKKRKWKVKVLSEFCPVNPALTGLNIGGGAEVNLRLRRTNNEWPS
;
A
#
# COMPACT_ATOMS: atom_id res chain seq x y z
N MET A 1 6.91 1.35 -25.08
CA MET A 1 6.36 1.60 -23.73
C MET A 1 6.48 3.08 -23.44
N GLU A 2 5.39 3.74 -23.05
CA GLU A 2 5.47 5.14 -22.63
C GLU A 2 6.15 5.24 -21.25
N LEU A 3 7.04 6.23 -21.07
CA LEU A 3 7.71 6.49 -19.78
C LEU A 3 6.72 6.70 -18.62
N ASN A 4 5.47 7.07 -18.92
CA ASN A 4 4.40 7.26 -17.94
C ASN A 4 3.88 5.95 -17.31
N ASP A 5 4.17 4.78 -17.91
CA ASP A 5 3.79 3.49 -17.33
C ASP A 5 4.71 3.05 -16.19
N LEU A 6 5.83 3.76 -15.96
CA LEU A 6 6.78 3.46 -14.90
C LEU A 6 6.41 4.06 -13.54
N ASN A 7 5.56 5.10 -13.55
CA ASN A 7 5.18 5.86 -12.36
C ASN A 7 3.92 5.26 -11.70
N LYS A 8 4.12 4.10 -11.08
CA LYS A 8 3.06 3.29 -10.46
C LYS A 8 3.58 2.53 -9.23
N VAL A 9 2.65 1.85 -8.57
CA VAL A 9 2.94 0.76 -7.65
C VAL A 9 3.20 -0.50 -8.47
N TRP A 10 4.26 -1.24 -8.17
CA TRP A 10 4.62 -2.46 -8.92
C TRP A 10 4.10 -3.73 -8.28
N GLU A 11 4.20 -3.83 -6.96
CA GLU A 11 3.86 -5.02 -6.18
C GLU A 11 2.88 -4.63 -5.06
N ILE A 12 1.94 -5.52 -4.76
CA ILE A 12 0.91 -5.37 -3.72
C ILE A 12 1.05 -6.56 -2.77
N GLU A 13 1.27 -6.29 -1.48
CA GLU A 13 1.51 -7.34 -0.49
C GLU A 13 0.59 -7.19 0.74
N PRO A 14 -0.56 -7.88 0.79
CA PRO A 14 -1.38 -7.95 2.00
C PRO A 14 -0.73 -8.86 3.07
N LEU A 15 -1.18 -8.76 4.31
CA LEU A 15 -0.82 -9.72 5.35
C LEU A 15 -1.52 -11.06 5.09
N LYS A 16 -0.77 -12.16 5.24
CA LYS A 16 -1.25 -13.55 5.06
C LYS A 16 -2.08 -14.03 6.26
N MET A 17 -3.27 -13.49 6.41
CA MET A 17 -4.20 -13.78 7.52
C MET A 17 -5.67 -13.52 7.13
N VAL A 18 -6.61 -13.72 8.05
CA VAL A 18 -8.05 -13.49 7.80
C VAL A 18 -8.29 -12.11 7.18
N GLY A 19 -9.01 -12.04 6.06
CA GLY A 19 -9.25 -10.80 5.32
C GLY A 19 -8.15 -10.42 4.32
N GLU A 20 -7.18 -11.30 4.03
CA GLU A 20 -6.11 -11.09 3.03
C GLU A 20 -6.64 -10.62 1.67
N GLU A 21 -7.68 -11.27 1.15
CA GLU A 21 -8.26 -10.92 -0.15
C GLU A 21 -8.89 -9.52 -0.16
N ASP A 22 -9.52 -9.12 0.95
CA ASP A 22 -10.14 -7.80 1.04
C ASP A 22 -9.07 -6.72 1.29
N ALA A 23 -8.03 -7.02 2.07
CA ALA A 23 -6.84 -6.19 2.20
C ALA A 23 -6.19 -5.94 0.85
N LYS A 24 -6.00 -7.00 0.05
CA LYS A 24 -5.45 -6.90 -1.31
C LYS A 24 -6.29 -5.98 -2.20
N LYS A 25 -7.62 -6.16 -2.22
CA LYS A 25 -8.54 -5.29 -2.99
C LYS A 25 -8.43 -3.82 -2.56
N VAL A 26 -8.29 -3.56 -1.26
CA VAL A 26 -8.10 -2.20 -0.74
C VAL A 26 -6.78 -1.60 -1.23
N LEU A 27 -5.66 -2.34 -1.13
CA LEU A 27 -4.36 -1.88 -1.62
C LEU A 27 -4.38 -1.64 -3.13
N GLU A 28 -4.98 -2.53 -3.92
CA GLU A 28 -5.16 -2.36 -5.37
C GLU A 28 -5.99 -1.11 -5.70
N LYS A 29 -7.06 -0.85 -4.95
CA LYS A 29 -7.89 0.35 -5.11
C LYS A 29 -7.10 1.61 -4.80
N VAL A 30 -6.32 1.61 -3.70
CA VAL A 30 -5.44 2.73 -3.34
C VAL A 30 -4.43 2.99 -4.45
N ALA A 31 -3.72 1.95 -4.92
CA ALA A 31 -2.73 2.06 -5.99
C ALA A 31 -3.31 2.66 -7.28
N LYS A 32 -4.52 2.23 -7.68
CA LYS A 32 -5.24 2.79 -8.84
C LYS A 32 -5.62 4.26 -8.61
N GLN A 33 -6.16 4.58 -7.44
CA GLN A 33 -6.64 5.92 -7.11
C GLN A 33 -5.53 6.97 -7.11
N VAL A 34 -4.32 6.62 -6.64
CA VAL A 34 -3.19 7.55 -6.55
C VAL A 34 -2.36 7.63 -7.83
N GLN A 35 -2.59 6.75 -8.81
CA GLN A 35 -1.80 6.71 -10.04
C GLN A 35 -1.71 8.06 -10.79
N PRO A 36 -2.77 8.91 -10.87
CA PRO A 36 -2.66 10.22 -11.50
C PRO A 36 -1.64 11.14 -10.83
N ILE A 37 -1.59 11.17 -9.48
CA ILE A 37 -0.59 11.99 -8.77
C ILE A 37 0.81 11.38 -8.88
N MET A 38 0.93 10.04 -8.89
CA MET A 38 2.22 9.38 -9.12
C MET A 38 2.80 9.75 -10.49
N LYS A 39 1.98 9.71 -11.55
CA LYS A 39 2.38 10.14 -12.90
C LYS A 39 2.80 11.61 -12.93
N LYS A 40 1.99 12.50 -12.36
CA LYS A 40 2.28 13.95 -12.31
C LYS A 40 3.57 14.28 -11.57
N ARG A 41 3.87 13.54 -10.49
CA ARG A 41 5.04 13.76 -9.63
C ARG A 41 6.24 12.87 -9.96
N LYS A 42 6.12 12.01 -10.97
CA LYS A 42 7.12 10.99 -11.33
C LYS A 42 7.51 10.08 -10.16
N TRP A 43 6.51 9.73 -9.34
CA TRP A 43 6.70 8.80 -8.22
C TRP A 43 6.56 7.37 -8.68
N LYS A 44 7.38 6.51 -8.08
CA LYS A 44 7.34 5.07 -8.23
C LYS A 44 7.40 4.45 -6.84
N VAL A 45 6.63 3.40 -6.63
CA VAL A 45 6.66 2.61 -5.41
C VAL A 45 6.87 1.17 -5.83
N LYS A 46 7.93 0.52 -5.34
CA LYS A 46 8.17 -0.88 -5.71
C LYS A 46 7.11 -1.76 -5.03
N VAL A 47 6.98 -1.67 -3.71
CA VAL A 47 6.01 -2.48 -2.94
C VAL A 47 5.07 -1.57 -2.15
N LEU A 48 3.76 -1.81 -2.27
CA LEU A 48 2.75 -1.27 -1.37
C LEU A 48 2.21 -2.42 -0.52
N SER A 49 2.50 -2.41 0.77
CA SER A 49 2.22 -3.52 1.68
C SER A 49 1.26 -3.14 2.80
N GLU A 50 0.55 -4.15 3.33
CA GLU A 50 -0.15 -4.05 4.60
C GLU A 50 0.81 -4.32 5.75
N PHE A 51 0.68 -3.57 6.85
CA PHE A 51 1.37 -3.89 8.11
C PHE A 51 0.47 -3.73 9.34
N CYS A 52 0.89 -4.33 10.45
CA CYS A 52 0.23 -4.14 11.74
C CYS A 52 1.25 -4.00 12.87
N PRO A 53 1.85 -2.80 13.03
CA PRO A 53 2.85 -2.57 14.06
C PRO A 53 2.22 -2.56 15.46
N VAL A 54 3.03 -2.83 16.49
CA VAL A 54 2.56 -2.80 17.89
C VAL A 54 2.12 -1.39 18.31
N ASN A 55 2.78 -0.35 17.79
CA ASN A 55 2.39 1.03 18.07
C ASN A 55 1.06 1.37 17.36
N PRO A 56 -0.03 1.64 18.11
CA PRO A 56 -1.34 1.91 17.52
C PRO A 56 -1.40 3.24 16.75
N ALA A 57 -0.51 4.19 17.06
CA ALA A 57 -0.46 5.48 16.37
C ALA A 57 0.16 5.38 14.96
N LEU A 58 0.85 4.29 14.64
CA LEU A 58 1.50 4.12 13.34
C LEU A 58 0.50 3.59 12.30
N THR A 59 0.10 4.47 11.38
CA THR A 59 -0.88 4.18 10.31
C THR A 59 -0.24 3.95 8.95
N GLY A 60 1.00 4.41 8.76
CA GLY A 60 1.79 4.14 7.56
C GLY A 60 3.27 4.42 7.74
N LEU A 61 4.08 3.90 6.83
CA LEU A 61 5.54 4.07 6.80
C LEU A 61 6.04 4.14 5.36
N ASN A 62 7.03 4.98 5.10
CA ASN A 62 7.73 5.02 3.82
C ASN A 62 9.19 4.61 4.04
N ILE A 63 9.57 3.47 3.47
CA ILE A 63 10.90 2.89 3.59
C ILE A 63 11.67 3.17 2.30
N GLY A 64 12.89 3.70 2.43
CA GLY A 64 13.80 3.89 1.29
C GLY A 64 13.28 4.84 0.22
N GLY A 65 12.37 5.77 0.56
CA GLY A 65 11.85 6.78 -0.37
C GLY A 65 10.99 6.21 -1.50
N GLY A 66 10.20 5.17 -1.21
CA GLY A 66 9.36 4.46 -2.19
C GLY A 66 9.88 3.07 -2.57
N ALA A 67 10.87 2.54 -1.86
CA ALA A 67 11.19 1.12 -1.96
C ALA A 67 10.02 0.28 -1.43
N GLU A 68 9.47 0.67 -0.28
CA GLU A 68 8.26 0.07 0.27
C GLU A 68 7.42 1.14 0.98
N VAL A 69 6.11 1.09 0.78
CA VAL A 69 5.15 1.91 1.51
C VAL A 69 4.18 0.99 2.23
N ASN A 70 4.12 1.12 3.55
CA ASN A 70 3.28 0.28 4.39
C ASN A 70 2.05 1.05 4.81
N LEU A 71 0.88 0.42 4.75
CA LEU A 71 -0.38 0.97 5.22
C LEU A 71 -1.02 0.04 6.25
N ARG A 72 -1.52 0.61 7.35
CA ARG A 72 -2.32 -0.14 8.31
C ARG A 72 -3.76 -0.15 7.81
N LEU A 73 -4.28 -1.33 7.48
CA LEU A 73 -5.68 -1.51 7.06
C LEU A 73 -6.58 -2.04 8.18
N ARG A 74 -5.98 -2.69 9.17
CA ARG A 74 -6.66 -3.32 10.31
C ARG A 74 -6.76 -2.39 11.51
N ARG A 75 -7.72 -2.69 12.39
CA ARG A 75 -7.78 -2.08 13.71
C ARG A 75 -6.55 -2.46 14.55
N THR A 76 -6.33 -1.77 15.66
CA THR A 76 -5.14 -1.93 16.52
C THR A 76 -4.99 -3.33 17.12
N ASN A 77 -6.06 -4.12 17.15
CA ASN A 77 -6.12 -5.53 17.57
C ASN A 77 -5.95 -6.54 16.40
N ASN A 78 -5.47 -6.10 15.23
CA ASN A 78 -5.33 -6.90 13.99
C ASN A 78 -6.67 -7.38 13.40
N GLU A 79 -7.79 -6.87 13.89
CA GLU A 79 -9.12 -7.21 13.40
C GLU A 79 -9.37 -6.54 12.06
N TRP A 80 -9.92 -7.32 11.13
CA TRP A 80 -10.40 -6.80 9.86
C TRP A 80 -11.65 -5.94 10.10
N PRO A 81 -11.77 -4.74 9.51
CA PRO A 81 -12.97 -3.94 9.64
C PRO A 81 -14.16 -4.67 8.98
N SER A 82 -15.14 -5.07 9.80
CA SER A 82 -16.42 -5.65 9.36
C SER A 82 -17.24 -4.69 8.51
#